data_AF-A0A1V8M849-F1
#
_entry.id   AF-A0A1V8M849-F1
#
_cell.length_a   1.000
_cell.length_b   1.000
_cell.length_c   1.000
_cell.angle_alpha   90.00
_cell.angle_beta   90.00
_cell.angle_gamma   90.00
#
_symmetry.space_group_name_H-M   'P 1'
#
loop_
_entity.id
_entity.type
_entity.pdbx_description
1 polymer ?
#
loop_
_entity_poly.entity_id
_entity_poly.type
_entity_poly.pdbx_seq_one_letter_code
_entity_poly.pdbx_strand_id
1 'polypeptide(L)'
;MINLINSRQYFRKNISLSGLLFIGNHEHEMQVQNLSISGGLVAINTVANLVDEKDVFLLIKQSSIVDFYIESLNLVGEAEIVRVDMEGERILIGLEFKEISYDPQSLLYKRKAYRKSMAAPGQVLIAEKFYDFMTRNVSVDGILIYIDEHVDLQVDMIVEFKFEKLHLYGEGCVVWFQYDEKEGTLLGMEYLHMEKSEIKGIPRFYRP
;
A
#
# COMPACT_ATOMS: atom_id res chain seq x y z
N MET A 1 -37.85 27.38 27.91
CA MET A 1 -37.19 26.10 27.58
C MET A 1 -36.53 26.27 26.24
N ILE A 2 -35.19 26.33 26.20
CA ILE A 2 -34.42 26.51 24.95
C ILE A 2 -33.69 25.19 24.69
N ASN A 3 -33.94 24.61 23.53
CA ASN A 3 -33.30 23.38 23.05
C ASN A 3 -31.81 23.63 22.79
N LEU A 4 -30.95 22.84 23.43
CA LEU A 4 -29.52 22.76 23.14
C LEU A 4 -29.30 21.82 21.94
N ILE A 5 -29.09 22.37 20.76
CA ILE A 5 -28.58 21.62 19.60
C ILE A 5 -27.07 21.46 19.79
N ASN A 6 -26.66 20.23 20.01
CA ASN A 6 -25.29 19.81 20.26
C ASN A 6 -24.50 19.78 18.95
N SER A 7 -23.97 20.91 18.50
CA SER A 7 -23.12 20.98 17.29
C SER A 7 -21.66 20.71 17.66
N ARG A 8 -21.28 19.42 17.81
CA ARG A 8 -19.87 19.02 17.73
C ARG A 8 -19.39 19.17 16.28
N GLN A 9 -19.02 20.38 15.89
CA GLN A 9 -18.21 20.60 14.69
C GLN A 9 -16.79 20.07 14.99
N TYR A 10 -16.50 18.86 14.51
CA TYR A 10 -15.12 18.39 14.41
C TYR A 10 -14.29 19.47 13.70
N PHE A 11 -13.14 19.81 14.25
CA PHE A 11 -12.25 20.86 13.77
C PHE A 11 -11.81 20.56 12.32
N ARG A 12 -12.32 21.33 11.35
CA ARG A 12 -11.99 21.18 9.91
C ARG A 12 -11.00 22.27 9.50
N LYS A 13 -9.75 21.90 9.24
CA LYS A 13 -8.79 22.80 8.57
C LYS A 13 -8.90 22.57 7.07
N ASN A 14 -9.11 23.64 6.31
CA ASN A 14 -9.04 23.63 4.86
C ASN A 14 -7.55 23.72 4.48
N ILE A 15 -6.93 22.60 4.16
CA ILE A 15 -5.51 22.50 3.85
C ILE A 15 -5.42 21.82 2.48
N SER A 16 -4.66 22.40 1.54
CA SER A 16 -4.42 21.79 0.22
C SER A 16 -3.48 20.60 0.37
N LEU A 17 -4.00 19.47 0.83
CA LEU A 17 -3.22 18.25 1.01
C LEU A 17 -3.47 17.33 -0.17
N SER A 18 -2.39 16.89 -0.79
CA SER A 18 -2.37 15.79 -1.74
C SER A 18 -2.19 14.46 -1.00
N GLY A 19 -2.68 13.40 -1.63
CA GLY A 19 -2.48 12.04 -1.16
C GLY A 19 -2.74 11.04 -2.27
N LEU A 20 -2.68 9.77 -1.91
CA LEU A 20 -2.93 8.64 -2.80
C LEU A 20 -4.04 7.76 -2.23
N LEU A 21 -4.93 7.32 -3.11
CA LEU A 21 -5.93 6.30 -2.85
C LEU A 21 -5.67 5.06 -3.72
N PHE A 22 -5.81 3.89 -3.10
CA PHE A 22 -5.57 2.62 -3.75
C PHE A 22 -6.90 1.90 -3.97
N ILE A 23 -7.34 1.82 -5.24
CA ILE A 23 -8.67 1.30 -5.60
C ILE A 23 -8.52 0.35 -6.79
N GLY A 24 -9.06 -0.86 -6.69
CA GLY A 24 -9.10 -1.78 -7.83
C GLY A 24 -7.73 -2.19 -8.39
N ASN A 25 -6.67 -2.18 -7.57
CA ASN A 25 -5.26 -2.36 -7.96
C ASN A 25 -4.64 -1.18 -8.74
N HIS A 26 -5.29 -0.03 -8.73
CA HIS A 26 -4.78 1.20 -9.31
C HIS A 26 -4.62 2.27 -8.24
N GLU A 27 -3.67 3.16 -8.51
CA GLU A 27 -3.46 4.33 -7.70
C GLU A 27 -4.13 5.54 -8.31
N HIS A 28 -4.72 6.33 -7.44
CA HIS A 28 -5.41 7.53 -7.80
C HIS A 28 -4.87 8.66 -6.94
N GLU A 29 -4.30 9.67 -7.60
CA GLU A 29 -4.02 10.93 -6.93
C GLU A 29 -5.31 11.51 -6.39
N MET A 30 -5.27 11.89 -5.12
CA MET A 30 -6.38 12.51 -4.42
C MET A 30 -5.99 13.86 -3.83
N GLN A 31 -6.97 14.74 -3.79
CA GLN A 31 -6.93 15.99 -3.04
C GLN A 31 -7.81 15.85 -1.81
N VAL A 32 -7.24 16.05 -0.63
CA VAL A 32 -7.98 16.04 0.64
C VAL A 32 -8.77 17.34 0.74
N GLN A 33 -10.09 17.23 0.69
CA GLN A 33 -11.02 18.36 0.82
C GLN A 33 -11.28 18.67 2.31
N ASN A 34 -11.32 17.62 3.13
CA ASN A 34 -11.49 17.73 4.57
C ASN A 34 -10.90 16.50 5.26
N LEU A 35 -10.36 16.69 6.46
CA LEU A 35 -9.79 15.63 7.27
C LEU A 35 -10.24 15.77 8.73
N SER A 36 -10.49 14.64 9.37
CA SER A 36 -10.81 14.51 10.79
C SER A 36 -10.09 13.31 11.38
N ILE A 37 -10.23 13.10 12.69
CA ILE A 37 -9.60 11.96 13.39
C ILE A 37 -10.20 10.60 12.98
N SER A 38 -11.42 10.58 12.46
CA SER A 38 -12.15 9.35 12.12
C SER A 38 -12.32 9.14 10.63
N GLY A 39 -11.79 10.03 9.78
CA GLY A 39 -12.03 9.96 8.36
C GLY A 39 -11.73 11.25 7.61
N GLY A 40 -11.99 11.23 6.32
CA GLY A 40 -11.75 12.37 5.43
C GLY A 40 -12.70 12.39 4.24
N LEU A 41 -12.79 13.55 3.61
CA LEU A 41 -13.39 13.71 2.28
C LEU A 41 -12.26 14.00 1.31
N VAL A 42 -12.17 13.22 0.25
CA VAL A 42 -11.10 13.33 -0.74
C VAL A 42 -11.69 13.38 -2.14
N ALA A 43 -10.97 13.97 -3.07
CA ALA A 43 -11.40 14.15 -4.45
C ALA A 43 -10.37 13.58 -5.42
N ILE A 44 -10.80 12.76 -6.37
CA ILE A 44 -9.98 12.31 -7.50
C ILE A 44 -10.41 13.10 -8.73
N ASN A 45 -9.44 13.72 -9.43
CA ASN A 45 -9.71 14.37 -10.72
C ASN A 45 -9.60 13.33 -11.83
N THR A 46 -10.65 13.19 -12.63
CA THR A 46 -10.75 12.17 -13.67
C THR A 46 -10.05 12.57 -14.98
N VAL A 47 -9.98 13.86 -15.29
CA VAL A 47 -9.32 14.36 -16.52
C VAL A 47 -7.81 14.19 -16.48
N ALA A 48 -7.20 14.42 -15.31
CA ALA A 48 -5.75 14.31 -15.13
C ALA A 48 -5.26 12.85 -15.18
N ASN A 49 -6.13 11.89 -14.86
CA ASN A 49 -5.73 10.49 -14.68
C ASN A 49 -5.93 9.62 -15.95
N LEU A 50 -6.48 10.16 -17.05
CA LEU A 50 -6.77 9.41 -18.30
C LEU A 50 -7.60 8.11 -18.07
N VAL A 51 -8.30 8.00 -16.94
CA VAL A 51 -9.15 6.85 -16.61
C VAL A 51 -10.60 7.21 -16.92
N ASP A 52 -11.34 6.30 -17.58
CA ASP A 52 -12.78 6.47 -17.76
C ASP A 52 -13.45 6.63 -16.39
N GLU A 53 -14.10 7.77 -16.19
CA GLU A 53 -14.72 8.16 -14.92
C GLU A 53 -15.71 7.11 -14.42
N LYS A 54 -16.36 6.41 -15.37
CA LYS A 54 -17.32 5.34 -15.08
C LYS A 54 -16.65 4.10 -14.52
N ASP A 55 -15.43 3.79 -14.95
CA ASP A 55 -14.69 2.61 -14.50
C ASP A 55 -14.18 2.79 -13.07
N VAL A 56 -13.64 3.97 -12.75
CA VAL A 56 -13.22 4.31 -11.36
C VAL A 56 -14.43 4.28 -10.43
N PHE A 57 -15.55 4.92 -10.81
CA PHE A 57 -16.75 4.91 -9.99
C PHE A 57 -17.30 3.50 -9.75
N LEU A 58 -17.23 2.61 -10.75
CA LEU A 58 -17.66 1.22 -10.61
C LEU A 58 -16.73 0.42 -9.68
N LEU A 59 -15.40 0.63 -9.78
CA LEU A 59 -14.40 0.01 -8.92
C LEU A 59 -14.55 0.43 -7.45
N ILE A 60 -14.83 1.72 -7.22
CA ILE A 60 -15.11 2.26 -5.89
C ILE A 60 -16.38 1.63 -5.31
N LYS A 61 -17.42 1.38 -6.11
CA LYS A 61 -18.63 0.70 -5.63
C LYS A 61 -18.42 -0.78 -5.29
N GLN A 62 -17.39 -1.42 -5.84
CA GLN A 62 -17.08 -2.83 -5.62
C GLN A 62 -16.13 -3.05 -4.44
N SER A 63 -15.35 -2.04 -4.06
CA SER A 63 -14.37 -2.12 -2.97
C SER A 63 -14.88 -1.30 -1.78
N SER A 64 -15.21 -1.96 -0.66
CA SER A 64 -15.64 -1.25 0.54
C SER A 64 -14.46 -0.70 1.34
N ILE A 65 -13.28 -1.30 1.24
CA ILE A 65 -12.08 -0.95 2.02
C ILE A 65 -10.95 -0.58 1.06
N VAL A 66 -10.25 0.50 1.36
CA VAL A 66 -9.15 1.06 0.57
C VAL A 66 -8.01 1.52 1.47
N ASP A 67 -6.80 1.43 0.94
CA ASP A 67 -5.63 2.05 1.56
C ASP A 67 -5.52 3.51 1.13
N PHE A 68 -4.95 4.34 1.99
CA PHE A 68 -4.69 5.74 1.71
C PHE A 68 -3.37 6.24 2.29
N TYR A 69 -2.82 7.28 1.68
CA TYR A 69 -1.66 8.00 2.17
C TYR A 69 -1.83 9.51 2.00
N ILE A 70 -1.48 10.31 3.01
CA ILE A 70 -1.50 11.78 2.99
C ILE A 70 -0.10 12.28 3.32
N GLU A 71 0.61 12.76 2.30
CA GLU A 71 2.05 13.05 2.33
C GLU A 71 2.42 14.09 3.39
N SER A 72 1.78 15.26 3.34
CA SER A 72 2.02 16.38 4.25
C SER A 72 1.87 16.08 5.74
N LEU A 73 1.12 15.02 6.09
CA LEU A 73 0.84 14.62 7.46
C LEU A 73 1.61 13.36 7.86
N ASN A 74 2.32 12.75 6.92
CA ASN A 74 2.88 11.42 7.04
C ASN A 74 1.86 10.42 7.63
N LEU A 75 0.63 10.50 7.12
CA LEU A 75 -0.51 9.73 7.59
C LEU A 75 -0.81 8.64 6.58
N VAL A 76 -0.80 7.40 7.04
CA VAL A 76 -1.16 6.23 6.24
C VAL A 76 -2.20 5.42 7.00
N GLY A 77 -3.05 4.71 6.27
CA GLY A 77 -4.06 3.88 6.90
C GLY A 77 -4.94 3.12 5.92
N GLU A 78 -5.83 2.35 6.53
CA GLU A 78 -6.93 1.66 5.87
C GLU A 78 -8.23 2.42 6.19
N ALA A 79 -9.08 2.60 5.19
CA ALA A 79 -10.35 3.27 5.32
C ALA A 79 -11.47 2.53 4.59
N GLU A 80 -12.67 2.58 5.17
CA GLU A 80 -13.89 2.19 4.47
C GLU A 80 -14.42 3.36 3.64
N ILE A 81 -14.80 3.09 2.40
CA ILE A 81 -15.53 4.03 1.57
C ILE A 81 -17.00 4.04 2.01
N VAL A 82 -17.39 5.11 2.69
CA VAL A 82 -18.77 5.26 3.21
C VAL A 82 -19.66 6.06 2.27
N ARG A 83 -19.07 6.80 1.32
CA ARG A 83 -19.81 7.62 0.36
C ARG A 83 -19.02 7.88 -0.91
N VAL A 84 -19.72 7.96 -2.03
CA VAL A 84 -19.15 8.35 -3.34
C VAL A 84 -20.14 9.26 -4.05
N ASP A 85 -19.69 10.43 -4.49
CA ASP A 85 -20.48 11.35 -5.32
C ASP A 85 -19.64 11.80 -6.53
N MET A 86 -20.31 12.12 -7.63
CA MET A 86 -19.69 12.80 -8.76
C MET A 86 -20.05 14.29 -8.72
N GLU A 87 -19.05 15.16 -8.82
CA GLU A 87 -19.21 16.61 -8.91
C GLU A 87 -18.43 17.14 -10.13
N GLY A 88 -19.11 17.17 -11.28
CA GLY A 88 -18.45 17.45 -12.56
C GLY A 88 -17.39 16.39 -12.88
N GLU A 89 -16.15 16.83 -13.10
CA GLU A 89 -14.98 16.00 -13.43
C GLU A 89 -14.21 15.53 -12.17
N ARG A 90 -14.90 15.46 -11.03
CA ARG A 90 -14.33 15.02 -9.76
C ARG A 90 -15.19 13.94 -9.15
N ILE A 91 -14.52 12.91 -8.67
CA ILE A 91 -15.14 11.90 -7.82
C ILE A 91 -14.81 12.27 -6.38
N LEU A 92 -15.84 12.57 -5.60
CA LEU A 92 -15.74 12.79 -4.16
C LEU A 92 -15.95 11.49 -3.42
N ILE A 93 -15.05 11.19 -2.50
CA ILE A 93 -15.04 9.93 -1.74
C ILE A 93 -14.99 10.26 -0.25
N GLY A 94 -16.01 9.81 0.47
CA GLY A 94 -16.04 9.83 1.93
C GLY A 94 -15.36 8.60 2.48
N LEU A 95 -14.32 8.80 3.28
CA LEU A 95 -13.53 7.76 3.92
C LEU A 95 -13.80 7.75 5.43
N GLU A 96 -14.07 6.58 5.99
CA GLU A 96 -14.06 6.31 7.43
C GLU A 96 -12.81 5.50 7.77
N PHE A 97 -11.97 6.02 8.65
CA PHE A 97 -10.73 5.37 9.02
C PHE A 97 -10.99 4.13 9.88
N LYS A 98 -10.38 3.01 9.48
CA LYS A 98 -10.36 1.77 10.27
C LYS A 98 -9.06 1.65 11.06
N GLU A 99 -7.94 1.96 10.41
CA GLU A 99 -6.63 1.97 11.03
C GLU A 99 -5.82 3.16 10.50
N ILE A 100 -5.16 3.91 11.40
CA ILE A 100 -4.30 5.03 11.03
C ILE A 100 -3.02 5.02 11.85
N SER A 101 -1.92 5.45 11.24
CA SER A 101 -0.63 5.64 11.90
C SER A 101 -0.05 7.01 11.57
N TYR A 102 0.43 7.72 12.61
CA TYR A 102 1.17 8.98 12.50
C TYR A 102 2.64 8.68 12.78
N ASP A 103 3.54 9.09 11.89
CA ASP A 103 4.94 8.66 12.01
C ASP A 103 5.95 9.82 12.12
N PRO A 104 6.43 10.15 13.35
CA PRO A 104 7.58 11.02 13.54
C PRO A 104 8.93 10.29 13.67
N GLN A 105 9.00 8.98 14.00
CA GLN A 105 10.25 8.25 14.31
C GLN A 105 10.18 6.70 14.20
N SER A 106 9.17 6.12 13.57
CA SER A 106 9.06 4.68 13.39
C SER A 106 9.99 4.19 12.27
N LEU A 107 10.87 3.26 12.63
CA LEU A 107 11.77 2.51 11.75
C LEU A 107 11.04 1.74 10.62
N LEU A 108 9.70 1.81 10.57
CA LEU A 108 8.85 1.21 9.54
C LEU A 108 8.83 2.00 8.22
N TYR A 109 9.35 3.23 8.14
CA TYR A 109 9.22 4.09 6.94
C TYR A 109 10.52 4.78 6.46
N LYS A 110 11.60 4.02 6.26
CA LYS A 110 12.56 4.32 5.17
C LYS A 110 12.02 3.94 3.77
N ARG A 111 10.69 3.83 3.61
CA ARG A 111 10.07 3.13 2.48
C ARG A 111 9.63 4.12 1.41
N LYS A 112 10.13 3.94 0.18
CA LYS A 112 9.85 4.77 -0.99
C LYS A 112 8.74 4.21 -1.91
N ALA A 113 8.13 3.07 -1.56
CA ALA A 113 7.21 2.33 -2.42
C ALA A 113 6.08 1.57 -1.70
N TYR A 114 4.88 1.60 -2.30
CA TYR A 114 3.67 0.89 -1.87
C TYR A 114 3.79 -0.64 -1.95
N ARG A 115 3.19 -1.38 -0.99
CA ARG A 115 3.19 -2.84 -0.90
C ARG A 115 1.78 -3.42 -1.07
N LYS A 116 1.54 -4.14 -2.16
CA LYS A 116 0.34 -4.92 -2.41
C LYS A 116 0.36 -6.21 -1.60
N SER A 117 -0.68 -6.46 -0.79
CA SER A 117 -0.90 -7.77 -0.18
C SER A 117 -1.07 -8.82 -1.28
N MET A 118 -0.29 -9.89 -1.23
CA MET A 118 -0.28 -10.95 -2.23
C MET A 118 0.19 -12.24 -1.59
N ALA A 119 -0.58 -13.30 -1.78
CA ALA A 119 -0.22 -14.66 -1.42
C ALA A 119 -0.09 -15.50 -2.69
N ALA A 120 1.14 -15.76 -3.08
CA ALA A 120 1.50 -16.57 -4.24
C ALA A 120 2.87 -17.23 -4.01
N PRO A 121 3.07 -18.44 -4.55
CA PRO A 121 4.30 -19.19 -4.35
C PRO A 121 5.47 -18.62 -5.17
N GLY A 122 6.67 -18.86 -4.69
CA GLY A 122 7.94 -18.61 -5.38
C GLY A 122 9.08 -19.42 -4.78
N GLN A 123 10.30 -19.20 -5.28
CA GLN A 123 11.50 -19.91 -4.84
C GLN A 123 12.62 -18.93 -4.53
N VAL A 124 13.38 -19.21 -3.48
CA VAL A 124 14.58 -18.45 -3.10
C VAL A 124 15.74 -19.40 -2.89
N LEU A 125 16.92 -19.03 -3.39
CA LEU A 125 18.18 -19.74 -3.20
C LEU A 125 18.96 -19.07 -2.08
N ILE A 126 19.16 -19.81 -0.98
CA ILE A 126 19.84 -19.32 0.23
C ILE A 126 20.91 -20.34 0.57
N ALA A 127 22.17 -19.91 0.63
CA ALA A 127 23.32 -20.79 0.93
C ALA A 127 23.31 -22.10 0.12
N GLU A 128 23.13 -22.00 -1.20
CA GLU A 128 23.08 -23.13 -2.15
C GLU A 128 21.89 -24.10 -2.01
N LYS A 129 20.92 -23.82 -1.12
CA LYS A 129 19.68 -24.58 -0.99
C LYS A 129 18.49 -23.77 -1.52
N PHE A 130 17.63 -24.43 -2.30
CA PHE A 130 16.35 -23.87 -2.73
C PHE A 130 15.29 -24.04 -1.65
N TYR A 131 14.55 -22.97 -1.43
CA TYR A 131 13.42 -22.90 -0.51
C TYR A 131 12.18 -22.44 -1.27
N ASP A 132 11.08 -23.17 -1.12
CA ASP A 132 9.77 -22.68 -1.55
C ASP A 132 9.27 -21.65 -0.53
N PHE A 133 8.74 -20.54 -1.02
CA PHE A 133 8.15 -19.51 -0.18
C PHE A 133 6.73 -19.16 -0.64
N MET A 134 5.97 -18.58 0.28
CA MET A 134 4.73 -17.87 0.01
C MET A 134 4.93 -16.38 0.22
N THR A 135 4.59 -15.57 -0.79
CA THR A 135 4.53 -14.12 -0.61
C THR A 135 3.48 -13.72 0.42
N ARG A 136 3.73 -12.61 1.11
CA ARG A 136 2.76 -11.93 1.99
C ARG A 136 2.41 -10.56 1.44
N ASN A 137 3.41 -9.81 0.97
CA ASN A 137 3.21 -8.58 0.23
C ASN A 137 4.39 -8.29 -0.71
N VAL A 138 4.15 -7.43 -1.70
CA VAL A 138 5.13 -7.07 -2.73
C VAL A 138 5.03 -5.58 -3.06
N SER A 139 6.15 -4.91 -3.23
CA SER A 139 6.27 -3.52 -3.70
C SER A 139 7.17 -3.42 -4.92
N VAL A 140 7.40 -2.22 -5.45
CA VAL A 140 8.39 -2.05 -6.53
C VAL A 140 9.83 -2.15 -6.07
N ASP A 141 10.07 -1.98 -4.77
CA ASP A 141 11.40 -1.95 -4.15
C ASP A 141 11.71 -3.22 -3.34
N GLY A 142 10.72 -4.06 -3.05
CA GLY A 142 10.97 -5.25 -2.24
C GLY A 142 9.76 -6.16 -2.05
N ILE A 143 10.00 -7.29 -1.39
CA ILE A 143 9.06 -8.38 -1.21
C ILE A 143 9.11 -8.91 0.23
N LEU A 144 7.96 -9.28 0.77
CA LEU A 144 7.84 -10.04 2.02
C LEU A 144 7.44 -11.46 1.69
N ILE A 145 8.25 -12.42 2.13
CA ILE A 145 8.04 -13.84 1.90
C ILE A 145 8.03 -14.61 3.21
N TYR A 146 7.36 -15.77 3.20
CA TYR A 146 7.33 -16.72 4.29
C TYR A 146 7.79 -18.08 3.78
N ILE A 147 8.73 -18.70 4.49
CA ILE A 147 9.24 -20.06 4.24
C ILE A 147 8.77 -20.94 5.39
N ASP A 148 8.16 -22.08 5.09
CA ASP A 148 7.60 -22.99 6.10
C ASP A 148 8.66 -23.91 6.73
N GLU A 149 9.85 -23.36 6.98
CA GLU A 149 10.93 -24.00 7.70
C GLU A 149 11.92 -22.95 8.24
N HIS A 150 12.75 -23.39 9.18
CA HIS A 150 13.81 -22.55 9.76
C HIS A 150 14.92 -22.37 8.74
N VAL A 151 15.27 -21.11 8.47
CA VAL A 151 16.36 -20.75 7.56
C VAL A 151 17.35 -19.85 8.27
N ASP A 152 18.61 -20.26 8.27
CA ASP A 152 19.69 -19.44 8.82
C ASP A 152 19.96 -18.26 7.88
N LEU A 153 19.68 -17.06 8.38
CA LEU A 153 19.75 -15.81 7.63
C LEU A 153 20.61 -14.78 8.36
N GLN A 154 21.13 -13.84 7.59
CA GLN A 154 21.80 -12.65 8.09
C GLN A 154 21.23 -11.42 7.39
N VAL A 155 21.09 -10.31 8.12
CA VAL A 155 20.81 -9.02 7.50
C VAL A 155 21.96 -8.67 6.55
N ASP A 156 21.63 -8.02 5.44
CA ASP A 156 22.52 -7.70 4.32
C ASP A 156 22.97 -8.90 3.46
N MET A 157 22.43 -10.10 3.73
CA MET A 157 22.65 -11.27 2.87
C MET A 157 21.98 -11.07 1.51
N ILE A 158 22.70 -11.35 0.43
CA ILE A 158 22.16 -11.37 -0.93
C ILE A 158 21.67 -12.78 -1.25
N VAL A 159 20.44 -12.85 -1.76
CA VAL A 159 19.77 -14.11 -2.14
C VAL A 159 19.21 -13.98 -3.55
N GLU A 160 19.22 -15.09 -4.29
CA GLU A 160 18.55 -15.15 -5.59
C GLU A 160 17.12 -15.62 -5.39
N PHE A 161 16.16 -15.04 -6.11
CA PHE A 161 14.78 -15.44 -6.03
C PHE A 161 14.10 -15.48 -7.39
N LYS A 162 13.06 -16.29 -7.45
CA LYS A 162 12.17 -16.47 -8.58
C LYS A 162 10.73 -16.36 -8.10
N PHE A 163 9.99 -15.41 -8.67
CA PHE A 163 8.58 -15.20 -8.40
C PHE A 163 7.80 -15.06 -9.70
N GLU A 164 7.31 -16.20 -10.20
CA GLU A 164 6.71 -16.31 -11.53
C GLU A 164 5.44 -15.47 -11.70
N LYS A 165 4.64 -15.30 -10.64
CA LYS A 165 3.36 -14.58 -10.68
C LYS A 165 3.52 -13.15 -11.21
N LEU A 166 4.66 -12.53 -10.95
CA LEU A 166 5.02 -11.19 -11.40
C LEU A 166 6.17 -11.17 -12.40
N HIS A 167 6.57 -12.35 -12.89
CA HIS A 167 7.72 -12.54 -13.76
C HIS A 167 9.00 -11.88 -13.20
N LEU A 168 9.22 -12.03 -11.88
CA LEU A 168 10.39 -11.49 -11.20
C LEU A 168 11.44 -12.59 -11.03
N TYR A 169 12.64 -12.28 -11.48
CA TYR A 169 13.82 -13.12 -11.34
C TYR A 169 15.00 -12.20 -11.03
N GLY A 170 15.79 -12.53 -10.02
CA GLY A 170 16.98 -11.76 -9.71
C GLY A 170 17.40 -11.85 -8.25
N GLU A 171 18.09 -10.81 -7.80
CA GLU A 171 18.75 -10.74 -6.50
C GLU A 171 17.98 -9.82 -5.55
N GLY A 172 17.83 -10.26 -4.31
CA GLY A 172 17.32 -9.47 -3.20
C GLY A 172 18.29 -9.44 -2.03
N CYS A 173 18.31 -8.33 -1.30
CA CYS A 173 19.02 -8.16 -0.04
C CYS A 173 18.08 -8.42 1.13
N VAL A 174 18.48 -9.26 2.07
CA VAL A 174 17.76 -9.50 3.32
C VAL A 174 17.86 -8.26 4.20
N VAL A 175 16.74 -7.54 4.39
CA VAL A 175 16.71 -6.32 5.21
C VAL A 175 16.27 -6.58 6.65
N TRP A 176 15.48 -7.63 6.87
CA TRP A 176 15.11 -8.14 8.20
C TRP A 176 14.48 -9.53 8.06
N PHE A 177 14.51 -10.31 9.14
CA PHE A 177 13.81 -11.59 9.22
C PHE A 177 13.33 -11.85 10.65
N GLN A 178 12.35 -12.74 10.80
CA GLN A 178 11.81 -13.19 12.08
C GLN A 178 11.38 -14.66 11.96
N TYR A 179 11.54 -15.42 13.04
CA TYR A 179 11.00 -16.77 13.17
C TYR A 179 9.64 -16.74 13.87
N ASP A 180 8.71 -17.57 13.40
CA ASP A 180 7.43 -17.78 14.08
C ASP A 180 7.49 -18.90 15.12
N GLU A 181 6.37 -19.14 15.82
CA GLU A 181 6.28 -20.16 16.88
C GLU A 181 6.47 -21.60 16.40
N LYS A 182 6.43 -21.84 15.08
CA LYS A 182 6.58 -23.14 14.44
C LYS A 182 7.92 -23.28 13.72
N GLU A 183 8.87 -22.39 14.00
CA GLU A 183 10.16 -22.32 13.33
C GLU A 183 10.04 -21.95 11.83
N GLY A 184 8.92 -21.38 11.39
CA GLY A 184 8.78 -20.80 10.06
C GLY A 184 9.51 -19.47 9.95
N THR A 185 10.05 -19.17 8.77
CA THR A 185 10.86 -17.96 8.54
C THR A 185 10.09 -16.90 7.77
N LEU A 186 9.87 -15.74 8.38
CA LEU A 186 9.35 -14.54 7.73
C LEU A 186 10.52 -13.63 7.33
N LEU A 187 10.60 -13.26 6.05
CA LEU A 187 11.76 -12.58 5.47
C LEU A 187 11.32 -11.37 4.63
N GLY A 188 11.80 -10.19 5.01
CA GLY A 188 11.71 -8.98 4.19
C GLY A 188 12.96 -8.80 3.33
N MET A 189 12.76 -8.61 2.02
CA MET A 189 13.85 -8.37 1.07
C MET A 189 13.66 -7.07 0.31
N GLU A 190 14.76 -6.36 0.05
CA GLU A 190 14.85 -5.26 -0.91
C GLU A 190 15.45 -5.78 -2.21
N TYR A 191 14.93 -5.38 -3.36
CA TYR A 191 15.46 -5.85 -4.64
C TYR A 191 16.76 -5.12 -5.01
N LEU A 192 17.79 -5.86 -5.43
CA LEU A 192 19.06 -5.29 -5.90
C LEU A 192 19.12 -5.25 -7.44
N HIS A 193 18.91 -6.40 -8.07
CA HIS A 193 18.89 -6.56 -9.52
C HIS A 193 17.71 -7.43 -9.92
N MET A 194 16.99 -7.03 -10.96
CA MET A 194 15.84 -7.78 -11.46
C MET A 194 15.81 -7.77 -12.97
N GLU A 195 15.62 -8.95 -13.57
CA GLU A 195 15.12 -9.04 -14.93
C GLU A 195 13.60 -8.78 -14.89
N LYS A 196 13.21 -7.52 -15.12
CA LYS A 196 11.79 -7.13 -15.16
C LYS A 196 11.26 -7.22 -16.58
N SER A 197 10.32 -8.12 -16.83
CA SER A 197 9.24 -7.79 -17.77
C SER A 197 8.28 -6.80 -17.08
N GLU A 198 7.46 -6.04 -17.82
CA GLU A 198 6.54 -5.07 -17.20
C GLU A 198 5.66 -5.73 -16.12
N ILE A 199 5.92 -5.39 -14.84
CA ILE A 199 5.18 -5.91 -13.70
C ILE A 199 3.78 -5.29 -13.71
N LYS A 200 2.79 -6.03 -14.20
CA LYS A 200 1.38 -5.59 -14.17
C LYS A 200 0.85 -5.61 -12.74
N GLY A 201 0.32 -4.49 -12.28
CA GLY A 201 -0.39 -4.38 -10.99
C GLY A 201 0.48 -4.12 -9.75
N ILE A 202 1.75 -3.74 -9.93
CA ILE A 202 2.53 -3.04 -8.89
C ILE A 202 2.92 -1.66 -9.44
N PRO A 203 2.36 -0.56 -8.89
CA PRO A 203 2.59 0.77 -9.42
C PRO A 203 4.03 1.28 -9.20
N ARG A 204 4.62 1.94 -10.22
CA ARG A 204 6.03 2.39 -10.21
C ARG A 204 6.13 3.89 -9.95
N PHE A 205 6.66 4.28 -8.79
CA PHE A 205 6.73 5.70 -8.36
C PHE A 205 8.00 6.46 -8.72
N TYR A 206 9.02 5.81 -9.27
CA TYR A 206 10.27 6.52 -9.60
C TYR A 206 10.79 6.15 -10.99
N ARG A 207 11.07 7.20 -11.77
CA ARG A 207 12.15 7.22 -12.76
C ARG A 207 13.14 8.31 -12.33
N PRO A 208 14.46 8.08 -12.38
CA PRO A 208 15.43 9.16 -12.31
C PRO A 208 15.30 10.11 -13.50
#